data_AF-E9HYZ5-F1
#
_entry.id   AF-E9HYZ5-F1
#
_cell.length_a   1.000
_cell.length_b   1.000
_cell.length_c   1.000
_cell.angle_alpha   90.00
_cell.angle_beta   90.00
_cell.angle_gamma   90.00
#
_symmetry.space_group_name_H-M   'P 1'
#
loop_
_entity.id
_entity.type
_entity.pdbx_description
1 polymer ?
#
loop_
_entity_poly.entity_id
_entity_poly.type
_entity_poly.pdbx_seq_one_letter_code
_entity_poly.pdbx_strand_id
1 'polypeptide(L)'
;VRSLFRMDFDEMVRTWAHFHYDWLPAYEAVPKVIGAQLVPRQLDSLELGATLKKLYLASQTIAVGLEQVILDRAVYGGDFLEQFATTENKLAMVLCSLQMAMIEKHVEPDADAARQLMDNKYRDMRSASGRNLRDFIIVRDYINLLEYTKQKTKQFLFQVANMPRTKIFLKIMCHAF
;
A
#
# COMPACT_ATOMS: atom_id res chain seq x y z
N VAL A 1 3.17 0.84 17.94
CA VAL A 1 2.02 0.02 18.40
C VAL A 1 2.07 -0.22 19.90
N ARG A 2 3.05 -0.97 20.43
CA ARG A 2 3.16 -1.28 21.87
C ARG A 2 3.11 -0.07 22.79
N SER A 3 3.79 1.02 22.44
CA SER A 3 3.80 2.26 23.23
C SER A 3 2.46 2.99 23.28
N LEU A 4 1.68 2.95 22.19
CA LEU A 4 0.42 3.71 22.05
C LEU A 4 -0.80 2.91 22.51
N PHE A 5 -0.83 1.60 22.23
CA PHE A 5 -2.00 0.75 22.43
C PHE A 5 -1.83 -0.31 23.52
N ARG A 6 -0.61 -0.50 24.05
CA ARG A 6 -0.26 -1.57 25.00
C ARG A 6 -0.55 -2.99 24.48
N MET A 7 -0.67 -3.14 23.17
CA MET A 7 -0.84 -4.39 22.44
C MET A 7 0.38 -4.63 21.55
N ASP A 8 0.62 -5.88 21.16
CA ASP A 8 1.56 -6.17 20.08
C ASP A 8 0.95 -5.88 18.69
N PHE A 9 1.78 -5.96 17.65
CA PHE A 9 1.34 -5.65 16.29
C PHE A 9 0.26 -6.63 15.81
N ASP A 10 0.47 -7.93 16.01
CA ASP A 10 -0.44 -8.96 15.50
C ASP A 10 -1.78 -8.94 16.24
N GLU A 11 -1.77 -8.64 17.53
CA GLU A 11 -2.96 -8.42 18.35
C GLU A 11 -3.77 -7.23 17.84
N MET A 12 -3.13 -6.10 17.52
CA MET A 12 -3.83 -4.96 16.94
C MET A 12 -4.42 -5.29 15.56
N VAL A 13 -3.67 -6.00 14.72
CA VAL A 13 -4.16 -6.44 13.40
C VAL A 13 -5.39 -7.32 13.55
N ARG A 14 -5.38 -8.31 14.46
CA ARG A 14 -6.53 -9.19 14.73
C ARG A 14 -7.72 -8.44 15.30
N THR A 15 -7.48 -7.59 16.30
CA THR A 15 -8.54 -6.83 16.99
C THR A 15 -9.31 -5.93 16.03
N TRP A 16 -8.61 -5.28 15.11
CA TRP A 16 -9.19 -4.34 14.15
C TRP A 16 -9.37 -4.91 12.74
N ALA A 17 -9.31 -6.23 12.57
CA ALA A 17 -9.38 -6.87 11.25
C ALA A 17 -10.67 -6.55 10.46
N HIS A 18 -11.77 -6.31 11.19
CA HIS A 18 -13.08 -5.99 10.62
C HIS A 18 -13.25 -4.49 10.30
N PHE A 19 -12.34 -3.65 10.76
CA PHE A 19 -12.43 -2.20 10.59
C PHE A 19 -11.63 -1.75 9.36
N HIS A 20 -12.30 -1.02 8.48
CA HIS A 20 -11.74 -0.47 7.25
C HIS A 20 -12.35 0.91 6.99
N TYR A 21 -11.53 1.86 6.54
CA TYR A 21 -12.07 3.15 6.09
C TYR A 21 -12.53 3.05 4.64
N ASP A 22 -13.69 3.62 4.35
CA ASP A 22 -14.32 3.64 3.03
C ASP A 22 -13.44 4.21 1.91
N TRP A 23 -12.55 5.15 2.24
CA TRP A 23 -11.62 5.78 1.28
C TRP A 23 -10.29 5.03 1.09
N LEU A 24 -9.99 4.03 1.92
CA LEU A 24 -8.79 3.20 1.75
C LEU A 24 -9.02 2.13 0.67
N PRO A 25 -7.95 1.57 0.08
CA PRO A 25 -8.10 0.56 -0.98
C PRO A 25 -8.97 -0.60 -0.50
N ALA A 26 -10.05 -0.87 -1.23
CA ALA A 26 -10.97 -1.93 -0.89
C ALA A 26 -10.31 -3.31 -1.01
N TYR A 27 -10.91 -4.32 -0.37
CA TYR A 27 -10.40 -5.69 -0.40
C TYR A 27 -10.25 -6.22 -1.83
N GLU A 28 -11.10 -5.81 -2.77
CA GLU A 28 -11.03 -6.21 -4.18
C GLU A 28 -9.75 -5.71 -4.88
N ALA A 29 -9.16 -4.61 -4.39
CA ALA A 29 -7.88 -4.10 -4.87
C ALA A 29 -6.70 -4.87 -4.26
N VAL A 30 -6.81 -5.25 -2.98
CA VAL A 30 -5.77 -5.98 -2.22
C VAL A 30 -6.39 -7.18 -1.49
N PRO A 31 -6.72 -8.28 -2.19
CA PRO A 31 -7.53 -9.37 -1.65
C PRO A 31 -6.70 -10.33 -0.79
N LYS A 32 -6.02 -9.82 0.23
CA LYS A 32 -5.29 -10.66 1.19
C LYS A 32 -5.28 -10.07 2.58
N VAL A 33 -4.87 -10.88 3.53
CA VAL A 33 -4.57 -10.47 4.91
C VAL A 33 -3.05 -10.43 5.08
N ILE A 34 -2.56 -9.61 6.01
CA ILE A 34 -1.14 -9.53 6.36
C ILE A 34 -0.61 -10.93 6.72
N GLY A 35 0.58 -11.27 6.24
CA GLY A 35 1.26 -12.54 6.47
C GLY A 35 0.73 -13.72 5.64
N ALA A 36 -0.46 -13.60 5.02
CA ALA A 36 -1.00 -14.65 4.17
C ALA A 36 -0.30 -14.69 2.79
N GLN A 37 -0.07 -15.91 2.29
CA GLN A 37 0.29 -16.11 0.89
C GLN A 37 -0.95 -16.05 0.00
N LEU A 38 -0.80 -15.52 -1.20
CA LEU A 38 -1.85 -15.53 -2.22
C LEU A 38 -2.14 -16.97 -2.65
N VAL A 39 -3.42 -17.32 -2.71
CA VAL A 39 -3.84 -18.62 -3.24
C VAL A 39 -3.78 -18.62 -4.78
N PRO A 40 -3.67 -19.78 -5.45
CA PRO A 40 -3.53 -19.85 -6.91
C PRO A 40 -4.54 -19.01 -7.69
N ARG A 41 -5.83 -19.07 -7.33
CA ARG A 41 -6.88 -18.23 -7.97
C ARG A 41 -6.58 -16.73 -7.90
N GLN A 42 -5.96 -16.27 -6.83
CA GLN A 42 -5.57 -14.87 -6.68
C GLN A 42 -4.31 -14.54 -7.47
N LEU A 43 -3.46 -15.52 -7.76
CA LEU A 43 -2.26 -15.38 -8.59
C LEU A 43 -2.56 -15.50 -10.08
N ASP A 44 -3.57 -16.29 -10.45
CA ASP A 44 -3.96 -16.64 -11.82
C ASP A 44 -4.69 -15.53 -12.58
N SER A 45 -4.90 -14.35 -11.98
CA SER A 45 -5.42 -13.20 -12.72
C SER A 45 -4.37 -12.74 -13.77
N LEU A 46 -4.50 -13.25 -14.99
CA LEU A 46 -3.56 -13.08 -16.11
C LEU A 46 -3.48 -11.64 -16.65
N GLU A 47 -4.27 -10.71 -16.13
CA GLU A 47 -4.24 -9.32 -16.59
C GLU A 47 -3.20 -8.50 -15.83
N LEU A 48 -1.95 -8.58 -16.30
CA LEU A 48 -0.85 -7.74 -15.82
C LEU A 48 -1.24 -6.26 -15.85
N GLY A 49 -1.83 -5.77 -16.94
CA GLY A 49 -2.23 -4.37 -17.05
C GLY A 49 -3.27 -3.95 -16.02
N ALA A 50 -4.34 -4.74 -15.84
CA ALA A 50 -5.34 -4.49 -14.81
C ALA A 50 -4.74 -4.56 -13.40
N THR A 51 -3.78 -5.47 -13.17
CA THR A 51 -3.07 -5.57 -11.89
C THR A 51 -2.22 -4.35 -11.63
N LEU A 52 -1.47 -3.86 -12.62
CA LEU A 52 -0.64 -2.66 -12.50
C LEU A 52 -1.48 -1.43 -12.18
N LYS A 53 -2.61 -1.22 -12.87
CA LYS A 53 -3.57 -0.14 -12.59
C LYS A 53 -4.07 -0.18 -11.15
N LYS A 54 -4.54 -1.34 -10.70
CA LYS A 54 -5.06 -1.54 -9.34
C LYS A 54 -4.01 -1.25 -8.28
N LEU A 55 -2.80 -1.76 -8.47
CA LEU A 55 -1.69 -1.53 -7.54
C LEU A 55 -1.28 -0.06 -7.52
N TYR A 56 -1.22 0.59 -8.69
CA TYR A 56 -0.88 2.01 -8.79
C TYR A 56 -1.88 2.87 -8.04
N LEU A 57 -3.18 2.71 -8.32
CA LEU A 57 -4.23 3.45 -7.63
C LEU A 57 -4.28 3.17 -6.12
N ALA A 58 -4.09 1.91 -5.71
CA ALA A 58 -4.03 1.55 -4.30
C ALA A 58 -2.83 2.19 -3.59
N SER A 59 -1.66 2.22 -4.24
CA SER A 59 -0.46 2.89 -3.74
C SER A 59 -0.65 4.41 -3.63
N GLN A 60 -1.29 5.06 -4.60
CA GLN A 60 -1.61 6.49 -4.52
C GLN A 60 -2.56 6.79 -3.37
N THR A 61 -3.59 5.95 -3.19
CA THR A 61 -4.56 6.07 -2.09
C THR A 61 -3.88 5.96 -0.73
N ILE A 62 -2.96 5.01 -0.57
CA ILE A 62 -2.18 4.87 0.67
C ILE A 62 -1.23 6.05 0.87
N ALA A 63 -0.67 6.62 -0.20
CA ALA A 63 0.19 7.81 -0.11
C ALA A 63 -0.59 8.99 0.49
N VAL A 64 -1.85 9.22 0.09
CA VAL A 64 -2.72 10.24 0.71
C VAL A 64 -2.88 10.01 2.21
N GLY A 65 -2.99 8.75 2.63
CA GLY A 65 -3.05 8.39 4.05
C GLY A 65 -1.75 8.67 4.79
N LEU A 66 -0.61 8.26 4.23
CA LEU A 66 0.71 8.48 4.84
C LEU A 66 1.06 9.97 4.93
N GLU A 67 0.70 10.79 3.94
CA GLU A 67 0.83 12.25 4.00
C GLU A 67 0.14 12.79 5.26
N GLN A 68 -1.08 12.32 5.57
CA GLN A 68 -1.80 12.74 6.78
C GLN A 68 -1.14 12.22 8.07
N VAL A 69 -0.61 10.99 8.09
CA VAL A 69 0.14 10.45 9.24
C VAL A 69 1.35 11.36 9.54
N ILE A 70 2.12 11.73 8.52
CA ILE A 70 3.29 12.59 8.64
C ILE A 70 2.89 13.98 9.13
N LEU A 71 1.85 14.56 8.53
CA LEU A 71 1.33 15.87 8.91
C LEU A 71 0.91 15.91 10.39
N ASP A 72 0.18 14.90 10.86
CA ASP A 72 -0.28 14.85 12.24
C ASP A 72 0.89 14.75 13.23
N ARG A 73 1.97 14.05 12.86
CA ARG A 73 3.20 13.98 13.67
C ARG A 73 3.96 15.30 13.67
N ALA A 74 4.01 15.99 12.55
CA ALA A 74 4.65 17.30 12.45
C ALA A 74 3.89 18.36 13.27
N VAL A 75 2.55 18.32 13.28
CA VAL A 75 1.70 19.31 13.95
C VAL A 75 1.55 19.03 15.44
N TYR A 76 1.23 17.80 15.83
CA TYR A 76 0.92 17.46 17.23
C TYR A 76 2.12 16.90 17.99
N GLY A 77 3.26 16.73 17.32
CA GLY A 77 4.39 15.99 17.83
C GLY A 77 4.14 14.48 17.82
N GLY A 78 5.23 13.73 17.92
CA GLY A 78 5.17 12.28 18.05
C GLY A 78 6.44 11.61 17.57
N ASP A 79 6.67 10.41 18.09
CA ASP A 79 7.81 9.61 17.68
C ASP A 79 7.66 9.16 16.21
N PHE A 80 8.79 8.79 15.63
CA PHE A 80 8.92 8.11 14.35
C PHE A 80 8.67 8.94 13.07
N LEU A 81 8.69 10.28 13.15
CA LEU A 81 8.48 11.15 11.99
C LEU A 81 9.42 10.81 10.81
N GLU A 82 10.71 10.63 11.07
CA GLU A 82 11.70 10.28 10.04
C GLU A 82 11.43 8.91 9.40
N GLN A 83 10.97 7.94 10.20
CA GLN A 83 10.63 6.60 9.73
C GLN A 83 9.39 6.66 8.83
N PHE A 84 8.39 7.48 9.17
CA PHE A 84 7.23 7.70 8.30
C PHE A 84 7.60 8.42 7.01
N ALA A 85 8.44 9.46 7.06
CA ALA A 85 8.97 10.12 5.86
C ALA A 85 9.77 9.14 4.98
N THR A 86 10.57 8.27 5.59
CA THR A 86 11.27 7.20 4.87
C THR A 86 10.30 6.20 4.22
N THR A 87 9.20 5.90 4.90
CA THR A 87 8.14 5.00 4.41
C THR A 87 7.41 5.59 3.20
N GLU A 88 7.10 6.89 3.25
CA GLU A 88 6.53 7.65 2.12
C GLU A 88 7.49 7.66 0.92
N ASN A 89 8.78 7.93 1.13
CA ASN A 89 9.79 7.88 0.08
C ASN A 89 9.88 6.48 -0.58
N LYS A 90 9.78 5.41 0.22
CA LYS A 90 9.73 4.04 -0.32
C LYS A 90 8.48 3.79 -1.14
N LEU A 91 7.32 4.29 -0.69
CA LEU A 91 6.08 4.18 -1.47
C LEU A 91 6.16 4.96 -2.79
N ALA A 92 6.81 6.13 -2.79
CA ALA A 92 7.08 6.88 -4.02
C ALA A 92 7.92 6.07 -5.01
N MET A 93 8.96 5.36 -4.56
CA MET A 93 9.73 4.46 -5.43
C MET A 93 8.88 3.31 -6.01
N VAL A 94 7.97 2.75 -5.22
CA VAL A 94 7.02 1.73 -5.68
C VAL A 94 6.09 2.30 -6.75
N LEU A 95 5.53 3.49 -6.53
CA LEU A 95 4.69 4.18 -7.51
C LEU A 95 5.42 4.42 -8.84
N CYS A 96 6.65 4.94 -8.78
CA CYS A 96 7.48 5.13 -9.98
C CYS A 96 7.71 3.81 -10.71
N SER A 97 8.00 2.74 -9.98
CA SER A 97 8.24 1.41 -10.57
C SER A 97 6.99 0.85 -11.26
N LEU A 98 5.82 1.01 -10.63
CA LEU A 98 4.52 0.63 -11.21
C LEU A 98 4.21 1.47 -12.46
N GLN A 99 4.42 2.78 -12.41
CA GLN A 99 4.19 3.68 -13.54
C GLN A 99 5.08 3.33 -14.73
N MET A 100 6.36 3.08 -14.49
CA MET A 100 7.27 2.65 -15.55
C MET A 100 6.87 1.29 -16.14
N ALA A 101 6.45 0.33 -15.31
CA ALA A 101 5.94 -0.95 -15.81
C ALA A 101 4.67 -0.78 -16.65
N MET A 102 3.79 0.17 -16.31
CA MET A 102 2.63 0.53 -17.11
C MET A 102 3.03 1.13 -18.47
N ILE A 103 3.99 2.07 -18.49
CA ILE A 103 4.54 2.66 -19.72
C ILE A 103 5.11 1.58 -20.64
N GLU A 104 5.94 0.66 -20.11
CA GLU A 104 6.54 -0.43 -20.89
C GLU A 104 5.50 -1.41 -21.46
N LYS A 105 4.33 -1.51 -20.83
CA LYS A 105 3.23 -2.39 -21.25
C LYS A 105 2.15 -1.66 -22.04
N HIS A 106 2.35 -0.38 -22.35
CA HIS A 106 1.36 0.46 -23.01
C HIS A 106 0.00 0.43 -22.28
N VAL A 107 0.06 0.48 -20.94
CA VAL A 107 -1.11 0.54 -20.06
C VAL A 107 -1.22 1.97 -19.55
N GLU A 108 -2.30 2.65 -19.88
CA GLU A 108 -2.58 3.97 -19.32
C GLU A 108 -3.14 3.83 -17.90
N PRO A 109 -2.68 4.65 -16.93
CA PRO A 109 -3.27 4.65 -15.60
C PRO A 109 -4.75 5.05 -15.65
N ASP A 110 -5.51 4.61 -14.65
CA ASP A 110 -6.83 5.19 -14.40
C ASP A 110 -6.66 6.59 -13.77
N ALA A 111 -7.77 7.30 -13.50
CA ALA A 111 -7.68 8.60 -12.85
C ALA A 111 -6.92 8.51 -11.51
N ASP A 112 -5.94 9.41 -11.33
CA ASP A 112 -5.12 9.44 -10.12
C ASP A 112 -5.98 9.63 -8.86
N ALA A 113 -5.55 9.05 -7.74
CA ALA A 113 -6.18 9.33 -6.46
C ALA A 113 -6.05 10.82 -6.13
N ALA A 114 -7.18 11.53 -6.09
CA ALA A 114 -7.20 12.92 -5.66
C ALA A 114 -6.83 13.03 -4.18
N ARG A 115 -6.09 14.06 -3.79
CA ARG A 115 -5.86 14.36 -2.35
C ARG A 115 -7.16 14.45 -1.55
N GLN A 116 -8.25 14.88 -2.17
CA GLN A 116 -9.57 15.00 -1.54
C GLN A 116 -10.25 13.65 -1.27
N LEU A 117 -9.63 12.52 -1.67
CA LEU A 117 -10.14 11.18 -1.42
C LEU A 117 -10.38 10.89 0.08
N MET A 118 -9.50 11.41 0.93
CA MET A 118 -9.68 11.35 2.38
C MET A 118 -10.50 12.55 2.85
N ASP A 119 -11.75 12.29 3.24
CA ASP A 119 -12.67 13.29 3.79
C ASP A 119 -12.07 14.08 4.96
N ASN A 120 -12.44 15.37 5.07
CA ASN A 120 -12.02 16.24 6.18
C ASN A 120 -12.36 15.67 7.56
N LYS A 121 -13.44 14.90 7.70
CA LYS A 121 -13.81 14.23 8.96
C LYS A 121 -12.71 13.28 9.48
N TYR A 122 -11.92 12.71 8.57
CA TYR A 122 -10.80 11.84 8.93
C TYR A 122 -9.49 12.61 9.11
N ARG A 123 -9.35 13.76 8.45
CA ARG A 123 -8.18 14.66 8.58
C ARG A 123 -8.21 15.43 9.89
N ASP A 124 -9.38 15.99 10.22
CA ASP A 124 -9.57 16.90 11.35
C ASP A 124 -10.00 16.17 12.63
N MET A 125 -9.46 14.97 12.87
CA MET A 125 -9.77 14.21 14.08
C MET A 125 -9.17 14.88 15.32
N ARG A 126 -10.03 15.39 16.21
CA ARG A 126 -9.61 16.10 17.43
C ARG A 126 -8.95 15.20 18.47
N SER A 127 -9.41 13.96 18.61
CA SER A 127 -8.89 13.04 19.64
C SER A 127 -7.57 12.40 19.20
N ALA A 128 -6.57 12.41 20.08
CA ALA A 128 -5.30 11.74 19.84
C ALA A 128 -5.49 10.23 19.63
N SER A 129 -6.38 9.60 20.41
CA SER A 129 -6.70 8.17 20.25
C SER A 129 -7.32 7.86 18.88
N GLY A 130 -8.17 8.75 18.36
CA GLY A 130 -8.77 8.61 17.04
C GLY A 130 -7.72 8.70 15.93
N ARG A 131 -6.85 9.72 15.99
CA ARG A 131 -5.71 9.86 15.06
C ARG A 131 -4.79 8.65 15.10
N ASN A 132 -4.42 8.20 16.30
CA ASN A 132 -3.54 7.03 16.47
C ASN A 132 -4.15 5.76 15.87
N LEU A 133 -5.45 5.51 16.09
CA LEU A 133 -6.13 4.37 15.50
C LEU A 133 -6.16 4.49 13.98
N ARG A 134 -6.51 5.66 13.45
CA ARG A 134 -6.53 5.93 12.01
C ARG A 134 -5.16 5.66 11.37
N ASP A 135 -4.11 6.21 11.95
CA ASP A 135 -2.72 6.02 11.51
C ASP A 135 -2.34 4.54 11.50
N PHE A 136 -2.74 3.80 12.54
CA PHE A 136 -2.51 2.36 12.59
C PHE A 136 -3.19 1.63 11.43
N ILE A 137 -4.45 1.94 11.13
CA ILE A 137 -5.20 1.32 10.03
C ILE A 137 -4.55 1.63 8.68
N ILE A 138 -4.10 2.88 8.46
CA ILE A 138 -3.36 3.27 7.25
C ILE A 138 -2.06 2.46 7.11
N VAL A 139 -1.28 2.35 8.19
CA VAL A 139 -0.01 1.60 8.20
C VAL A 139 -0.23 0.10 8.01
N ARG A 140 -1.28 -0.46 8.61
CA ARG A 140 -1.70 -1.85 8.41
C ARG A 140 -1.97 -2.11 6.92
N ASP A 141 -2.77 -1.27 6.29
CA ASP A 141 -3.15 -1.45 4.88
C ASP A 141 -1.97 -1.22 3.94
N TYR A 142 -1.07 -0.29 4.28
CA TYR A 142 0.22 -0.12 3.60
C TYR A 142 1.05 -1.40 3.62
N ILE A 143 1.23 -2.03 4.79
CA ILE A 143 2.00 -3.28 4.93
C ILE A 143 1.34 -4.39 4.08
N ASN A 144 0.02 -4.51 4.15
CA ASN A 144 -0.71 -5.51 3.39
C ASN A 144 -0.55 -5.32 1.86
N LEU A 145 -0.63 -4.07 1.40
CA LEU A 145 -0.42 -3.68 0.01
C LEU A 145 1.00 -4.00 -0.47
N LEU A 146 2.02 -3.72 0.33
CA LEU A 146 3.40 -4.05 -0.04
C LEU A 146 3.62 -5.55 -0.18
N GLU A 147 3.13 -6.33 0.80
CA GLU A 147 3.20 -7.79 0.72
C GLU A 147 2.47 -8.32 -0.51
N TYR A 148 1.29 -7.76 -0.83
CA TYR A 148 0.53 -8.13 -2.01
C TYR A 148 1.29 -7.83 -3.29
N THR A 149 1.83 -6.61 -3.39
CA THR A 149 2.62 -6.14 -4.54
C THR A 149 3.84 -7.02 -4.75
N LYS A 150 4.56 -7.37 -3.68
CA LYS A 150 5.71 -8.27 -3.73
C LYS A 150 5.34 -9.66 -4.23
N GLN A 151 4.25 -10.25 -3.74
CA GLN A 151 3.82 -11.59 -4.17
C GLN A 151 3.36 -11.58 -5.63
N LYS A 152 2.60 -10.56 -6.06
CA LYS A 152 2.15 -10.39 -7.46
C LYS A 152 3.30 -10.19 -8.42
N THR A 153 4.24 -9.30 -8.10
CA THR A 153 5.41 -9.04 -8.95
C THR A 153 6.32 -10.26 -9.06
N LYS A 154 6.51 -11.02 -7.96
CA LYS A 154 7.21 -12.29 -7.97
C LYS A 154 6.54 -13.31 -8.90
N GLN A 155 5.21 -13.43 -8.87
CA GLN A 155 4.46 -14.30 -9.79
C GLN A 155 4.69 -13.92 -11.26
N PHE A 156 4.59 -12.63 -11.59
CA PHE A 156 4.84 -12.15 -12.95
C PHE A 156 6.29 -12.42 -13.39
N LEU A 157 7.27 -12.26 -12.49
CA LEU A 157 8.66 -12.62 -12.74
C LEU A 157 8.84 -14.09 -13.12
N PHE A 158 8.21 -15.00 -12.37
CA PHE A 158 8.28 -16.43 -12.67
C PHE A 158 7.66 -16.77 -14.01
N GLN A 159 6.52 -16.16 -14.36
CA GLN A 159 5.88 -16.36 -15.67
C GLN A 159 6.73 -15.80 -16.83
N VAL A 160 7.41 -14.67 -16.61
CA VAL A 160 8.24 -13.97 -17.60
C VAL A 160 9.64 -14.57 -17.73
N ALA A 161 10.18 -15.22 -16.69
CA ALA A 161 11.49 -15.90 -16.76
C ALA A 161 11.51 -17.02 -17.83
N ASN A 162 10.33 -17.51 -18.22
CA ASN A 162 10.12 -18.44 -19.33
C ASN A 162 9.97 -17.76 -20.70
N MET A 163 10.14 -16.43 -20.80
CA MET A 163 10.11 -15.66 -22.06
C MET A 163 11.45 -14.91 -22.29
N PRO A 164 12.00 -14.93 -23.52
CA PRO A 164 13.38 -14.52 -23.76
C PRO A 164 13.68 -13.00 -23.69
N ARG A 165 12.68 -12.10 -23.63
CA ARG A 165 12.92 -10.65 -23.86
C ARG A 165 12.56 -9.66 -22.74
N THR A 166 12.07 -10.06 -21.57
CA THR A 166 11.49 -9.11 -20.59
C THR A 166 12.20 -9.09 -19.21
N LYS A 167 13.52 -9.30 -19.19
CA LYS A 167 14.26 -9.67 -17.96
C LYS A 167 14.77 -8.52 -17.07
N ILE A 168 14.75 -7.26 -17.52
CA ILE A 168 15.45 -6.17 -16.80
C ILE A 168 14.53 -5.46 -15.79
N PHE A 169 13.33 -5.08 -16.18
CA PHE A 169 12.51 -4.17 -15.36
C PHE A 169 11.84 -4.83 -14.16
N LEU A 170 11.32 -6.05 -14.34
CA LEU A 170 10.73 -6.82 -13.24
C LEU A 170 11.76 -7.17 -12.15
N LYS A 171 13.05 -7.29 -12.48
CA LYS A 171 14.11 -7.47 -11.48
C LYS A 171 14.30 -6.23 -10.60
N ILE A 172 14.20 -5.03 -11.18
CA ILE A 172 14.29 -3.75 -10.46
C ILE A 172 13.12 -3.61 -9.48
N MET A 173 11.89 -3.90 -9.92
CA MET A 173 10.71 -3.91 -9.05
C MET A 173 10.92 -4.82 -7.83
N CYS A 174 11.48 -6.01 -8.01
CA CYS A 174 11.69 -6.95 -6.91
C CYS A 174 12.81 -6.55 -5.94
N HIS A 175 13.74 -5.65 -6.34
CA HIS A 175 14.78 -5.09 -5.46
C HIS A 175 14.34 -3.80 -4.75
N ALA A 176 13.24 -3.19 -5.19
CA ALA A 176 12.63 -2.06 -4.50
C ALA A 176 11.83 -2.48 -3.23
N PHE A 177 11.58 -3.78 -3.02
CA PHE A 177 10.82 -4.36 -1.90
C PHE A 177 11.64 -5.25 -0.95
#